data_AF-A0A918GES1-F1
#
_entry.id   AF-A0A918GES1-F1
#
_cell.length_a   1.000
_cell.length_b   1.000
_cell.length_c   1.000
_cell.angle_alpha   90.00
_cell.angle_beta   90.00
_cell.angle_gamma   90.00
#
_symmetry.space_group_name_H-M   'P 1'
#
loop_
_entity.id
_entity.type
_entity.pdbx_description
1 polymer ?
#
loop_
_entity_poly.entity_id
_entity_poly.type
_entity_poly.pdbx_seq_one_letter_code
_entity_poly.pdbx_strand_id
1 'polypeptide(L)'
;MESAIDTHLQCPRTLSRRVPDSYEPPFPMFVARADKSLQQVVMAYFGVQYAEDSQRPKALAALRHIVESFDLSDGPLHHDLTDHIDNQNHHNLMAVAYWADPAAYCRWLRSDEVNDWWSSDERLTEDLGYFREIVAPRVEQFETLYAFTEEFPGIGSVMGTSSGDISEHGYWGSMRDRIPLSQNDWMQPNDELTVISGDPSQRRRVIVRGHDNIALIRSGQDWRAAGEAERGLYLDEILPSLEAGMDFLRDNGETLGCYSNRFVRSIDLDGNELDESYNIGHWRSLDQLERWAESHPTHLRIFVTFFKVVAGLEKLRLYHEVSVSDGKDQVFEYINCHPLTGMMRDAVVPASV
;
A
#
# COMPACT_ATOMS: atom_id res chain seq x y z
N MET A 1 -18.93 -20.06 -8.00
CA MET A 1 -18.25 -18.77 -8.19
C MET A 1 -18.98 -17.73 -7.38
N GLU A 2 -18.26 -17.03 -6.53
CA GLU A 2 -18.79 -15.98 -5.66
C GLU A 2 -18.56 -14.60 -6.30
N SER A 3 -19.26 -13.57 -5.82
CA SER A 3 -18.85 -12.19 -6.09
C SER A 3 -17.69 -11.82 -5.16
N ALA A 4 -16.73 -11.04 -5.63
CA ALA A 4 -15.72 -10.42 -4.78
C ALA A 4 -16.35 -9.49 -3.72
N ILE A 5 -17.51 -8.88 -4.01
CA ILE A 5 -18.25 -8.06 -3.04
C ILE A 5 -19.01 -8.99 -2.10
N ASP A 6 -18.66 -8.94 -0.81
CA ASP A 6 -19.34 -9.72 0.23
C ASP A 6 -20.83 -9.36 0.28
N THR A 7 -21.67 -10.37 0.52
CA THR A 7 -23.13 -10.31 0.58
C THR A 7 -23.70 -9.14 1.37
N HIS A 8 -23.06 -8.71 2.45
CA HIS A 8 -23.54 -7.62 3.30
C HIS A 8 -23.20 -6.21 2.78
N LEU A 9 -22.30 -6.11 1.79
CA LEU A 9 -21.92 -4.87 1.11
C LEU A 9 -22.54 -4.75 -0.29
N GLN A 10 -23.27 -5.78 -0.74
CA GLN A 10 -24.01 -5.73 -2.00
C GLN A 10 -25.19 -4.76 -1.90
N CYS A 11 -25.36 -3.92 -2.91
CA CYS A 11 -26.45 -2.96 -2.98
C CYS A 11 -26.99 -2.83 -4.41
N PRO A 12 -28.20 -2.25 -4.61
CA PRO A 12 -28.69 -1.95 -5.94
C PRO A 12 -27.69 -1.04 -6.67
N ARG A 13 -27.22 -1.51 -7.83
CA ARG A 13 -26.23 -0.79 -8.65
C ARG A 13 -26.88 0.36 -9.40
N THR A 14 -26.19 1.49 -9.41
CA THR A 14 -26.37 2.58 -10.38
C THR A 14 -25.26 2.60 -11.43
N LEU A 15 -24.14 1.90 -11.15
CA LEU A 15 -23.03 1.67 -12.07
C LEU A 15 -22.87 0.17 -12.35
N SER A 16 -22.92 -0.19 -13.63
CA SER A 16 -22.79 -1.57 -14.09
C SER A 16 -21.34 -2.04 -14.08
N ARG A 17 -21.14 -3.34 -13.86
CA ARG A 17 -19.86 -4.01 -14.11
C ARG A 17 -19.43 -3.88 -15.57
N ARG A 18 -18.13 -4.05 -15.85
CA ARG A 18 -17.61 -4.03 -17.24
C ARG A 18 -17.97 -5.29 -18.03
N VAL A 19 -18.28 -6.38 -17.34
CA VAL A 19 -18.58 -7.71 -17.92
C VAL A 19 -20.03 -8.13 -17.64
N PRO A 20 -20.63 -8.99 -18.50
CA PRO A 20 -21.96 -9.53 -18.25
C PRO A 20 -21.97 -10.57 -17.11
N ASP A 21 -23.16 -10.90 -16.59
CA ASP A 21 -23.34 -11.90 -15.52
C ASP A 21 -22.87 -13.31 -15.89
N SER A 22 -22.76 -13.62 -17.18
CA SER A 22 -22.28 -14.90 -17.69
C SER A 22 -20.75 -14.98 -17.81
N TYR A 23 -20.02 -13.97 -17.35
CA TYR A 23 -18.55 -13.97 -17.38
C TYR A 23 -17.99 -15.02 -16.42
N GLU A 24 -17.03 -15.80 -16.91
CA GLU A 24 -16.25 -16.73 -16.10
C GLU A 24 -14.76 -16.37 -16.25
N PRO A 25 -14.00 -16.26 -15.14
CA PRO A 25 -12.60 -15.94 -15.18
C PRO A 25 -11.75 -17.13 -15.67
N PRO A 26 -10.56 -16.86 -16.22
CA PRO A 26 -9.73 -17.89 -16.87
C PRO A 26 -8.96 -18.83 -15.92
N PHE A 27 -8.89 -18.51 -14.63
CA PHE A 27 -8.22 -19.28 -13.58
C PHE A 27 -8.84 -18.92 -12.21
N PRO A 28 -8.60 -19.65 -11.12
CA PRO A 28 -9.12 -19.28 -9.80
C PRO A 28 -8.29 -18.13 -9.18
N MET A 29 -8.98 -17.19 -8.53
CA MET A 29 -8.42 -16.20 -7.62
C MET A 29 -9.37 -16.01 -6.44
N PHE A 30 -8.83 -15.50 -5.33
CA PHE A 30 -9.52 -15.39 -4.05
C PHE A 30 -9.45 -13.98 -3.50
N VAL A 31 -10.37 -13.65 -2.59
CA VAL A 31 -10.37 -12.39 -1.85
C VAL A 31 -10.46 -12.66 -0.35
N ALA A 32 -9.99 -11.72 0.46
CA ALA A 32 -10.21 -11.78 1.90
C ALA A 32 -11.67 -11.44 2.25
N ARG A 33 -12.20 -12.12 3.27
CA ARG A 33 -13.52 -11.90 3.87
C ARG A 33 -13.35 -11.46 5.30
N ALA A 34 -14.12 -10.47 5.70
CA ALA A 34 -14.15 -9.96 7.07
C ALA A 34 -15.48 -10.29 7.75
N ASP A 35 -15.47 -10.33 9.09
CA ASP A 35 -16.72 -10.30 9.84
C ASP A 35 -17.47 -9.00 9.54
N LYS A 36 -18.81 -9.06 9.56
CA LYS A 36 -19.67 -7.91 9.28
C LYS A 36 -19.47 -6.74 10.25
N SER A 37 -18.88 -6.99 11.42
CA SER A 37 -18.50 -5.94 12.38
C SER A 37 -17.32 -5.10 11.92
N LEU A 38 -16.50 -5.56 10.96
CA LEU A 38 -15.45 -4.73 10.36
C LEU A 38 -16.11 -3.63 9.52
N GLN A 39 -15.85 -2.37 9.86
CA GLN A 39 -16.45 -1.21 9.18
C GLN A 39 -15.40 -0.36 8.46
N GLN A 40 -14.21 -0.25 9.04
CA GLN A 40 -13.11 0.56 8.54
C GLN A 40 -11.82 0.00 9.11
N VAL A 41 -10.76 0.02 8.31
CA VAL A 41 -9.42 -0.38 8.73
C VAL A 41 -8.53 0.85 8.80
N VAL A 42 -7.37 0.72 9.44
CA VAL A 42 -6.28 1.69 9.30
C VAL A 42 -5.07 0.97 8.73
N MET A 43 -4.52 1.52 7.65
CA MET A 43 -3.24 1.12 7.06
C MET A 43 -2.25 2.24 7.37
N ALA A 44 -1.23 1.97 8.18
CA ALA A 44 -0.25 2.97 8.57
C ALA A 44 1.16 2.54 8.19
N TYR A 45 1.88 3.44 7.53
CA TYR A 45 3.24 3.27 7.07
C TYR A 45 4.14 4.22 7.86
N PHE A 46 4.88 3.69 8.82
CA PHE A 46 5.83 4.45 9.63
C PHE A 46 7.24 4.26 9.09
N GLY A 47 7.91 5.34 8.71
CA GLY A 47 9.19 5.29 8.04
C GLY A 47 10.32 5.96 8.80
N VAL A 48 11.52 5.43 8.60
CA VAL A 48 12.80 5.99 9.03
C VAL A 48 13.71 6.10 7.80
N GLN A 49 14.10 7.34 7.45
CA GLN A 49 14.88 7.65 6.26
C GLN A 49 16.32 8.03 6.63
N TYR A 50 17.31 7.52 5.89
CA TYR A 50 18.72 7.87 6.08
C TYR A 50 19.51 7.78 4.77
N ALA A 51 20.65 8.48 4.69
CA ALA A 51 21.44 8.56 3.45
C ALA A 51 22.81 7.87 3.56
N GLU A 52 23.41 7.88 4.75
CA GLU A 52 24.76 7.33 4.95
C GLU A 52 24.70 6.00 5.72
N ASP A 53 25.53 5.03 5.33
CA ASP A 53 25.65 3.73 6.03
C ASP A 53 26.00 3.88 7.51
N SER A 54 26.69 4.97 7.87
CA SER A 54 27.02 5.34 9.25
C SER A 54 25.77 5.51 10.14
N GLN A 55 24.63 5.84 9.53
CA GLN A 55 23.34 6.09 10.18
C GLN A 55 22.51 4.81 10.35
N ARG A 56 22.82 3.73 9.60
CA ARG A 56 22.05 2.48 9.59
C ARG A 56 21.81 1.90 10.99
N PRO A 57 22.79 1.82 11.91
CA PRO A 57 22.55 1.31 13.27
C PRO A 57 21.51 2.13 14.04
N LYS A 58 21.52 3.46 13.87
CA LYS A 58 20.57 4.37 14.51
C LYS A 58 19.18 4.27 13.86
N ALA A 59 19.13 4.15 12.54
CA ALA A 59 17.87 3.96 11.80
C ALA A 59 17.17 2.65 12.21
N LEU A 60 17.90 1.54 12.31
CA LEU A 60 17.38 0.26 12.80
C LEU A 60 16.94 0.34 14.26
N ALA A 61 17.66 1.07 15.11
CA ALA A 61 17.22 1.29 16.49
C ALA A 61 15.91 2.09 16.57
N ALA A 62 15.73 3.09 15.71
CA ALA A 62 14.48 3.84 15.63
C ALA A 62 13.33 3.00 15.06
N LEU A 63 13.58 2.15 14.05
CA LEU A 63 12.59 1.19 13.56
C LEU A 63 12.16 0.23 14.67
N ARG A 64 13.12 -0.33 15.43
CA ARG A 64 12.81 -1.19 16.58
C ARG A 64 11.96 -0.48 17.61
N HIS A 65 12.24 0.78 17.91
CA HIS A 65 11.42 1.56 18.84
C HIS A 65 9.96 1.72 18.34
N ILE A 66 9.78 1.97 17.04
CA ILE A 66 8.44 2.02 16.43
C ILE A 66 7.75 0.66 16.58
N VAL A 67 8.43 -0.44 16.29
CA VAL A 67 7.85 -1.79 16.39
C VAL A 67 7.54 -2.17 17.85
N GLU A 68 8.40 -1.84 18.81
CA GLU A 68 8.14 -2.05 20.24
C GLU A 68 6.87 -1.30 20.69
N SER A 69 6.60 -0.13 20.13
CA SER A 69 5.37 0.62 20.43
C SER A 69 4.09 -0.08 19.95
N PHE A 70 4.18 -1.02 19.00
CA PHE A 70 3.05 -1.82 18.54
C PHE A 70 2.58 -2.85 19.56
N ASP A 71 3.41 -3.20 20.56
CA ASP A 71 3.02 -4.08 21.67
C ASP A 71 2.27 -3.33 22.78
N LEU A 72 2.12 -2.01 22.68
CA LEU A 72 1.31 -1.20 23.60
C LEU A 72 -0.19 -1.51 23.43
N SER A 73 -0.98 -1.02 24.39
CA SER A 73 -2.44 -1.13 24.30
C SER A 73 -2.96 -0.48 23.01
N ASP A 74 -3.94 -1.14 22.38
CA ASP A 74 -4.53 -0.74 21.11
C ASP A 74 -3.54 -0.70 19.91
N GLY A 75 -2.38 -1.36 20.00
CA GLY A 75 -1.47 -1.58 18.87
C GLY A 75 -2.10 -2.34 17.70
N PRO A 76 -1.40 -2.40 16.55
CA PRO A 76 -1.92 -3.03 15.33
C PRO A 76 -2.11 -4.54 15.50
N LEU A 77 -3.05 -5.11 14.76
CA LEU A 77 -3.27 -6.55 14.74
C LEU A 77 -2.22 -7.31 13.92
N HIS A 78 -1.63 -6.63 12.93
CA HIS A 78 -0.58 -7.16 12.09
C HIS A 78 0.37 -6.05 11.67
N HIS A 79 1.66 -6.39 11.53
CA HIS A 79 2.64 -5.53 10.90
C HIS A 79 3.71 -6.34 10.18
N ASP A 80 4.37 -5.70 9.22
CA ASP A 80 5.55 -6.19 8.53
C ASP A 80 6.55 -5.05 8.31
N LEU A 81 7.79 -5.40 7.95
CA LEU A 81 8.92 -4.48 7.87
C LEU A 81 9.56 -4.55 6.50
N THR A 82 10.00 -3.41 5.98
CA THR A 82 10.68 -3.33 4.68
C THR A 82 11.82 -2.32 4.65
N ASP A 83 12.69 -2.46 3.66
CA ASP A 83 13.62 -1.42 3.21
C ASP A 83 13.47 -1.16 1.70
N HIS A 84 13.80 0.04 1.27
CA HIS A 84 14.12 0.36 -0.11
C HIS A 84 15.04 1.58 -0.20
N ILE A 85 15.76 1.67 -1.32
CA ILE A 85 16.51 2.86 -1.70
C ILE A 85 15.67 3.66 -2.69
N ASP A 86 15.38 4.92 -2.39
CA ASP A 86 14.67 5.82 -3.29
C ASP A 86 15.57 6.41 -4.40
N ASN A 87 14.99 7.16 -5.34
CA ASN A 87 15.78 7.78 -6.43
C ASN A 87 16.64 8.97 -5.99
N GLN A 88 16.61 9.32 -4.70
CA GLN A 88 17.53 10.27 -4.08
C GLN A 88 18.63 9.56 -3.27
N ASN A 89 18.77 8.24 -3.44
CA ASN A 89 19.73 7.38 -2.77
C ASN A 89 19.60 7.39 -1.23
N HIS A 90 18.39 7.59 -0.70
CA HIS A 90 18.13 7.38 0.72
C HIS A 90 17.54 5.99 0.94
N HIS A 91 18.02 5.31 1.97
CA HIS A 91 17.36 4.14 2.54
C HIS A 91 16.11 4.57 3.31
N ASN A 92 15.09 3.74 3.27
CA ASN A 92 13.81 3.99 3.89
C ASN A 92 13.31 2.69 4.52
N LEU A 93 13.61 2.54 5.82
CA LEU A 93 13.06 1.47 6.63
C LEU A 93 11.60 1.80 6.93
N MET A 94 10.69 0.87 6.73
CA MET A 94 9.27 1.09 6.98
C MET A 94 8.69 -0.04 7.82
N ALA A 95 7.89 0.31 8.83
CA ALA A 95 6.97 -0.60 9.49
C ALA A 95 5.55 -0.32 8.98
N VAL A 96 4.93 -1.31 8.34
CA VAL A 96 3.58 -1.22 7.81
C VAL A 96 2.64 -1.98 8.74
N ALA A 97 1.62 -1.31 9.25
CA ALA A 97 0.78 -1.81 10.32
C ALA A 97 -0.72 -1.66 10.02
N TYR A 98 -1.51 -2.65 10.44
CA TYR A 98 -2.94 -2.74 10.16
C TYR A 98 -3.77 -2.84 11.44
N TRP A 99 -4.80 -1.99 11.52
CA TRP A 99 -5.84 -2.06 12.55
C TRP A 99 -7.19 -2.37 11.93
N ALA A 100 -8.01 -3.15 12.65
CA ALA A 100 -9.41 -3.41 12.31
C ALA A 100 -10.39 -2.38 12.91
N ASP A 101 -9.91 -1.45 13.74
CA ASP A 101 -10.72 -0.42 14.40
C ASP A 101 -9.97 0.92 14.44
N PRO A 102 -10.45 1.96 13.72
CA PRO A 102 -9.85 3.29 13.77
C PRO A 102 -9.86 3.91 15.17
N ALA A 103 -10.80 3.52 16.05
CA ALA A 103 -10.82 4.02 17.42
C ALA A 103 -9.67 3.44 18.25
N ALA A 104 -9.31 2.16 18.06
CA ALA A 104 -8.12 1.55 18.64
C ALA A 104 -6.86 2.27 18.15
N TYR A 105 -6.70 2.42 16.83
CA TYR A 105 -5.60 3.20 16.26
C TYR A 105 -5.51 4.62 16.87
N CYS A 106 -6.63 5.32 16.99
CA CYS A 106 -6.64 6.67 17.58
C CYS A 106 -6.26 6.68 19.07
N ARG A 107 -6.61 5.65 19.84
CA ARG A 107 -6.19 5.53 21.25
C ARG A 107 -4.69 5.27 21.34
N TRP A 108 -4.17 4.34 20.54
CA TRP A 108 -2.74 4.06 20.45
C TRP A 108 -1.94 5.29 20.03
N LEU A 109 -2.36 5.97 18.96
CA LEU A 109 -1.67 7.15 18.41
C LEU A 109 -1.59 8.31 19.42
N ARG A 110 -2.60 8.44 20.29
CA ARG A 110 -2.71 9.50 21.29
C ARG A 110 -2.23 9.08 22.67
N SER A 111 -1.73 7.86 22.85
CA SER A 111 -1.05 7.47 24.07
C SER A 111 0.18 8.35 24.28
N ASP A 112 0.52 8.63 25.54
CA ASP A 112 1.64 9.50 25.89
C ASP A 112 2.93 8.94 25.27
N GLU A 113 3.16 7.63 25.35
CA GLU A 113 4.35 6.96 24.81
C GLU A 113 4.54 7.18 23.30
N VAL A 114 3.48 7.04 22.51
CA VAL A 114 3.55 7.17 21.04
C VAL A 114 3.59 8.65 20.62
N ASN A 115 2.70 9.46 21.19
CA ASN A 115 2.57 10.86 20.79
C ASN A 115 3.76 11.71 21.23
N ASP A 116 4.28 11.50 22.45
CA ASP A 116 5.40 12.28 22.96
C ASP A 116 6.68 11.96 22.18
N TRP A 117 6.90 10.69 21.81
CA TRP A 117 8.04 10.32 20.98
C TRP A 117 8.00 11.00 19.59
N TRP A 118 6.83 10.99 18.94
CA TRP A 118 6.65 11.62 17.63
C TRP A 118 6.79 13.15 17.69
N SER A 119 6.20 13.78 18.70
CA SER A 119 6.14 15.25 18.84
C SER A 119 7.38 15.87 19.47
N SER A 120 8.25 15.09 20.09
CA SER A 120 9.51 15.55 20.71
C SER A 120 10.44 16.27 19.72
N ASP A 121 11.00 17.40 20.14
CA ASP A 121 12.00 18.16 19.37
C ASP A 121 13.31 17.36 19.14
N GLU A 122 13.54 16.27 19.89
CA GLU A 122 14.66 15.36 19.62
C GLU A 122 14.64 14.86 18.18
N ARG A 123 13.46 14.53 17.64
CA ARG A 123 13.27 14.07 16.25
C ARG A 123 13.77 15.08 15.22
N LEU A 124 13.77 16.37 15.57
CA LEU A 124 14.27 17.45 14.69
C LEU A 124 15.79 17.60 14.74
N THR A 125 16.42 17.19 15.84
CA THR A 125 17.86 17.29 16.04
C THR A 125 18.61 16.03 15.62
N GLU A 126 17.90 14.93 15.42
CA GLU A 126 18.44 13.71 14.85
C GLU A 126 18.73 13.89 13.35
N ASP A 127 19.76 13.19 12.90
CA ASP A 127 20.22 13.14 11.51
C ASP A 127 19.41 12.17 10.62
N LEU A 128 18.30 11.67 11.13
CA LEU A 128 17.35 10.78 10.44
C LEU A 128 16.12 11.57 9.96
N GLY A 129 15.46 11.05 8.93
CA GLY A 129 14.09 11.42 8.59
C GLY A 129 13.08 10.46 9.21
N TYR A 130 11.90 10.95 9.55
CA TYR A 130 10.78 10.16 10.04
C TYR A 130 9.52 10.52 9.26
N PHE A 131 8.69 9.54 8.95
CA PHE A 131 7.39 9.82 8.35
C PHE A 131 6.30 8.88 8.84
N ARG A 132 5.06 9.34 8.78
CA ARG A 132 3.88 8.51 8.92
C ARG A 132 2.91 8.84 7.79
N GLU A 133 2.55 7.82 7.03
CA GLU A 133 1.56 7.89 5.96
C GLU A 133 0.44 6.94 6.34
N ILE A 134 -0.71 7.50 6.71
CA ILE A 134 -1.83 6.75 7.28
C ILE A 134 -3.04 6.98 6.39
N VAL A 135 -3.71 5.88 6.03
CA VAL A 135 -5.00 5.91 5.35
C VAL A 135 -5.97 4.99 6.07
N ALA A 136 -7.25 5.36 6.12
CA ALA A 136 -8.28 4.58 6.80
C ALA A 136 -9.49 4.31 5.88
N PRO A 137 -9.38 3.39 4.91
CA PRO A 137 -10.49 3.07 4.02
C PRO A 137 -11.60 2.33 4.77
N ARG A 138 -12.87 2.68 4.49
CA ARG A 138 -14.02 1.87 4.90
C ARG A 138 -13.99 0.53 4.17
N VAL A 139 -14.69 -0.48 4.70
CA VAL A 139 -14.79 -1.81 4.04
C VAL A 139 -15.38 -1.77 2.63
N GLU A 140 -16.12 -0.72 2.29
CA GLU A 140 -16.62 -0.51 0.92
C GLU A 140 -15.59 0.13 -0.03
N GLN A 141 -14.47 0.64 0.49
CA GLN A 141 -13.48 1.45 -0.24
C GLN A 141 -12.18 0.71 -0.58
N PHE A 142 -12.08 -0.59 -0.32
CA PHE A 142 -10.93 -1.38 -0.72
C PHE A 142 -11.32 -2.73 -1.29
N GLU A 143 -10.37 -3.33 -1.98
CA GLU A 143 -10.45 -4.69 -2.51
C GLU A 143 -9.12 -5.41 -2.30
N THR A 144 -9.19 -6.74 -2.29
CA THR A 144 -8.01 -7.61 -2.23
C THR A 144 -8.11 -8.65 -3.33
N LEU A 145 -6.97 -9.13 -3.83
CA LEU A 145 -6.90 -10.25 -4.76
C LEU A 145 -5.68 -11.12 -4.47
N TYR A 146 -5.88 -12.40 -4.22
CA TYR A 146 -4.85 -13.37 -3.87
C TYR A 146 -4.85 -14.56 -4.84
N ALA A 147 -3.67 -15.02 -5.24
CA ALA A 147 -3.49 -16.26 -6.02
C ALA A 147 -3.37 -17.51 -5.11
N PHE A 148 -3.81 -17.42 -3.86
CA PHE A 148 -3.70 -18.43 -2.81
C PHE A 148 -4.81 -18.20 -1.76
N THR A 149 -4.98 -19.12 -0.80
CA THR A 149 -6.12 -19.11 0.15
C THR A 149 -5.74 -19.09 1.63
N GLU A 150 -4.45 -19.14 1.95
CA GLU A 150 -3.94 -19.28 3.32
C GLU A 150 -2.96 -18.18 3.67
N GLU A 151 -2.91 -17.79 4.95
CA GLU A 151 -1.94 -16.84 5.52
C GLU A 151 -1.86 -15.51 4.77
N PHE A 152 -3.00 -14.85 4.53
CA PHE A 152 -3.03 -13.62 3.76
C PHE A 152 -2.10 -12.54 4.35
N PRO A 153 -1.19 -11.97 3.55
CA PRO A 153 -0.40 -10.81 3.94
C PRO A 153 -1.22 -9.52 3.84
N GLY A 154 -0.65 -8.43 4.34
CA GLY A 154 -1.24 -7.09 4.25
C GLY A 154 -2.58 -7.01 4.99
N ILE A 155 -3.55 -6.28 4.44
CA ILE A 155 -4.88 -6.13 5.06
C ILE A 155 -5.60 -7.48 5.24
N GLY A 156 -5.34 -8.46 4.38
CA GLY A 156 -5.94 -9.79 4.50
C GLY A 156 -5.62 -10.49 5.82
N SER A 157 -4.51 -10.13 6.48
CA SER A 157 -4.13 -10.67 7.79
C SER A 157 -5.05 -10.24 8.94
N VAL A 158 -5.68 -9.07 8.80
CA VAL A 158 -6.67 -8.55 9.76
C VAL A 158 -8.11 -8.87 9.33
N MET A 159 -8.25 -9.57 8.22
CA MET A 159 -9.50 -10.12 7.72
C MET A 159 -9.59 -11.61 8.09
N GLY A 160 -10.80 -12.12 8.24
CA GLY A 160 -11.04 -13.40 8.91
C GLY A 160 -10.71 -14.63 8.06
N THR A 161 -11.19 -14.70 6.82
CA THR A 161 -11.12 -15.92 6.00
C THR A 161 -10.95 -15.65 4.51
N SER A 162 -10.59 -16.67 3.74
CA SER A 162 -10.66 -16.65 2.26
C SER A 162 -12.10 -16.79 1.77
N SER A 163 -12.40 -16.19 0.61
CA SER A 163 -13.55 -16.55 -0.21
C SER A 163 -13.35 -17.90 -0.91
N GLY A 164 -14.41 -18.41 -1.55
CA GLY A 164 -14.23 -19.32 -2.69
C GLY A 164 -13.79 -18.57 -3.96
N ASP A 165 -13.72 -19.27 -5.10
CA ASP A 165 -13.38 -18.68 -6.40
C ASP A 165 -14.32 -17.51 -6.74
N ILE A 166 -13.77 -16.34 -7.01
CA ILE A 166 -14.54 -15.12 -7.34
C ILE A 166 -14.67 -14.86 -8.84
N SER A 167 -15.70 -14.13 -9.26
CA SER A 167 -15.94 -13.83 -10.69
C SER A 167 -15.22 -12.57 -11.20
N GLU A 168 -14.98 -11.59 -10.34
CA GLU A 168 -14.52 -10.25 -10.69
C GLU A 168 -12.99 -10.18 -10.79
N HIS A 169 -12.39 -10.97 -11.69
CA HIS A 169 -10.97 -10.86 -12.04
C HIS A 169 -10.70 -11.35 -13.47
N GLY A 170 -9.47 -11.16 -13.97
CA GLY A 170 -9.07 -11.66 -15.30
C GLY A 170 -9.44 -10.73 -16.47
N TYR A 171 -9.90 -9.50 -16.18
CA TYR A 171 -10.14 -8.44 -17.15
C TYR A 171 -9.74 -7.06 -16.61
N TRP A 172 -9.36 -6.14 -17.48
CA TRP A 172 -9.09 -4.75 -17.10
C TRP A 172 -10.35 -4.07 -16.58
N GLY A 173 -10.28 -3.39 -15.44
CA GLY A 173 -11.45 -2.85 -14.72
C GLY A 173 -12.02 -3.81 -13.65
N SER A 174 -11.55 -5.05 -13.59
CA SER A 174 -12.00 -5.98 -12.54
C SER A 174 -11.63 -5.52 -11.13
N MET A 175 -10.48 -4.87 -10.94
CA MET A 175 -10.09 -4.22 -9.68
C MET A 175 -11.19 -3.30 -9.16
N ARG A 176 -11.67 -2.37 -10.00
CA ARG A 176 -12.78 -1.49 -9.65
C ARG A 176 -14.05 -2.25 -9.33
N ASP A 177 -14.40 -3.26 -10.13
CA ASP A 177 -15.60 -4.08 -9.91
C ASP A 177 -15.56 -4.89 -8.60
N ARG A 178 -14.37 -5.10 -8.00
CA ARG A 178 -14.21 -5.73 -6.67
C ARG A 178 -14.42 -4.76 -5.50
N ILE A 179 -14.23 -3.46 -5.69
CA ILE A 179 -14.46 -2.45 -4.64
C ILE A 179 -15.98 -2.28 -4.45
N PRO A 180 -16.57 -2.55 -3.27
CA PRO A 180 -18.02 -2.47 -3.08
C PRO A 180 -18.62 -1.10 -3.43
N LEU A 181 -17.91 -0.01 -3.16
CA LEU A 181 -18.33 1.36 -3.47
C LEU A 181 -18.53 1.59 -4.98
N SER A 182 -17.86 0.82 -5.86
CA SER A 182 -18.03 0.90 -7.31
C SER A 182 -19.45 0.59 -7.81
N GLN A 183 -20.29 -0.02 -6.96
CA GLN A 183 -21.69 -0.26 -7.29
C GLN A 183 -22.44 1.05 -7.56
N ASN A 184 -22.04 2.15 -6.90
CA ASN A 184 -22.76 3.42 -6.92
C ASN A 184 -21.90 4.69 -7.01
N ASP A 185 -20.57 4.57 -6.91
CA ASP A 185 -19.66 5.72 -6.96
C ASP A 185 -18.54 5.51 -7.99
N TRP A 186 -18.14 6.59 -8.64
CA TRP A 186 -17.06 6.59 -9.63
C TRP A 186 -15.66 6.69 -8.99
N MET A 187 -15.59 6.97 -7.68
CA MET A 187 -14.36 7.17 -6.90
C MET A 187 -13.47 8.23 -7.56
N GLN A 188 -14.07 9.36 -7.97
CA GLN A 188 -13.37 10.46 -8.64
C GLN A 188 -12.61 11.31 -7.62
N PRO A 189 -11.39 11.78 -7.94
CA PRO A 189 -10.69 12.75 -7.12
C PRO A 189 -11.35 14.13 -7.24
N ASN A 190 -11.35 14.92 -6.17
CA ASN A 190 -12.01 16.23 -6.15
C ASN A 190 -11.10 17.42 -5.81
N ASP A 191 -9.88 17.20 -5.30
CA ASP A 191 -8.94 18.24 -4.89
C ASP A 191 -7.48 17.86 -5.22
N GLU A 192 -6.50 18.55 -4.64
CA GLU A 192 -5.06 18.35 -4.80
C GLU A 192 -4.39 18.03 -3.45
N LEU A 193 -3.26 17.31 -3.50
CA LEU A 193 -2.39 17.17 -2.33
C LEU A 193 -1.93 18.55 -1.90
N THR A 194 -2.07 18.89 -0.61
CA THR A 194 -1.81 20.25 -0.13
C THR A 194 -0.92 20.23 1.10
N VAL A 195 0.14 21.04 1.11
CA VAL A 195 0.92 21.31 2.33
C VAL A 195 0.09 22.19 3.25
N ILE A 196 -0.21 21.70 4.46
CA ILE A 196 -1.03 22.42 5.44
C ILE A 196 -0.23 22.93 6.65
N SER A 197 1.00 22.46 6.80
CA SER A 197 1.96 22.93 7.80
C SER A 197 3.37 22.60 7.36
N GLY A 198 4.31 23.51 7.62
CA GLY A 198 5.73 23.35 7.24
C GLY A 198 6.01 23.73 5.79
N ASP A 199 7.24 23.46 5.37
CA ASP A 199 7.76 23.72 4.02
C ASP A 199 8.60 22.51 3.60
N PRO A 200 8.21 21.74 2.56
CA PRO A 200 8.96 20.60 2.06
C PRO A 200 10.41 20.89 1.70
N SER A 201 10.76 22.15 1.37
CA SER A 201 12.14 22.54 1.06
C SER A 201 13.05 22.62 2.29
N GLN A 202 12.47 22.57 3.49
CA GLN A 202 13.18 22.68 4.77
C GLN A 202 13.17 21.33 5.50
N ARG A 203 14.30 20.96 6.11
CA ARG A 203 14.36 19.80 7.02
C ARG A 203 13.70 20.15 8.36
N ARG A 204 12.36 20.07 8.40
CA ARG A 204 11.50 20.32 9.56
C ARG A 204 10.27 19.40 9.51
N ARG A 205 9.31 19.63 10.40
CA ARG A 205 7.99 18.99 10.36
C ARG A 205 7.16 19.54 9.20
N VAL A 206 6.65 18.66 8.36
CA VAL A 206 5.75 18.96 7.24
C VAL A 206 4.51 18.08 7.36
N ILE A 207 3.34 18.67 7.18
CA ILE A 207 2.06 17.95 7.12
C ILE A 207 1.44 18.21 5.76
N VAL A 208 1.16 17.12 5.05
CA VAL A 208 0.45 17.10 3.78
C VAL A 208 -0.95 16.55 4.02
N ARG A 209 -1.96 17.30 3.56
CA ARG A 209 -3.35 16.83 3.54
C ARG A 209 -3.61 16.10 2.22
N GLY A 210 -4.23 14.94 2.33
CA GLY A 210 -4.80 14.20 1.21
C GLY A 210 -6.00 14.89 0.57
N HIS A 211 -6.55 14.25 -0.45
CA HIS A 211 -7.85 14.60 -1.04
C HIS A 211 -8.69 13.33 -1.19
N ASP A 212 -9.99 13.48 -1.48
CA ASP A 212 -10.85 12.30 -1.62
C ASP A 212 -10.36 11.40 -2.77
N ASN A 213 -10.48 10.10 -2.54
CA ASN A 213 -10.24 9.04 -3.52
C ASN A 213 -8.81 8.95 -4.05
N ILE A 214 -7.81 9.37 -3.26
CA ILE A 214 -6.43 8.89 -3.45
C ILE A 214 -6.44 7.37 -3.39
N ALA A 215 -5.87 6.73 -4.41
CA ALA A 215 -5.77 5.29 -4.50
C ALA A 215 -4.40 4.82 -3.97
N LEU A 216 -4.42 3.83 -3.09
CA LEU A 216 -3.22 3.16 -2.57
C LEU A 216 -3.23 1.71 -3.01
N ILE A 217 -2.18 1.29 -3.70
CA ILE A 217 -1.94 -0.12 -4.04
C ILE A 217 -0.75 -0.66 -3.25
N ARG A 218 -0.96 -1.83 -2.63
CA ARG A 218 0.12 -2.74 -2.22
C ARG A 218 0.04 -4.00 -3.07
N SER A 219 1.00 -4.20 -3.96
CA SER A 219 1.06 -5.37 -4.86
C SER A 219 2.30 -6.19 -4.55
N GLY A 220 2.11 -7.40 -4.03
CA GLY A 220 3.16 -8.19 -3.39
C GLY A 220 3.51 -9.50 -4.07
N GLN A 221 4.74 -9.92 -3.80
CA GLN A 221 5.39 -11.11 -4.34
C GLN A 221 6.14 -11.79 -3.20
N ASP A 222 5.78 -13.03 -2.88
CA ASP A 222 6.43 -13.83 -1.85
C ASP A 222 6.90 -15.16 -2.44
N TRP A 223 8.21 -15.37 -2.41
CA TRP A 223 8.88 -16.58 -2.90
C TRP A 223 9.73 -17.25 -1.81
N ARG A 224 9.45 -16.96 -0.53
CA ARG A 224 10.14 -17.57 0.62
C ARG A 224 10.05 -19.10 0.61
N ALA A 225 8.87 -19.61 0.27
CA ALA A 225 8.59 -21.05 0.21
C ALA A 225 8.79 -21.66 -1.19
N ALA A 226 9.16 -20.86 -2.19
CA ALA A 226 9.28 -21.30 -3.57
C ALA A 226 10.47 -22.26 -3.76
N GLY A 227 10.23 -23.35 -4.49
CA GLY A 227 11.29 -24.26 -4.94
C GLY A 227 12.13 -23.63 -6.07
N GLU A 228 13.23 -24.28 -6.44
CA GLU A 228 14.19 -23.76 -7.44
C GLU A 228 13.52 -23.33 -8.75
N ALA A 229 12.56 -24.11 -9.25
CA ALA A 229 11.87 -23.81 -10.51
C ALA A 229 11.03 -22.52 -10.45
N GLU A 230 10.23 -22.35 -9.39
CA GLU A 230 9.41 -21.15 -9.21
C GLU A 230 10.26 -19.92 -8.86
N ARG A 231 11.36 -20.12 -8.12
CA ARG A 231 12.33 -19.06 -7.85
C ARG A 231 12.99 -18.57 -9.13
N GLY A 232 13.46 -19.48 -9.99
CA GLY A 232 14.00 -19.13 -11.30
C GLY A 232 12.96 -18.42 -12.17
N LEU A 233 11.73 -18.95 -12.23
CA LEU A 233 10.63 -18.29 -12.91
C LEU A 233 10.41 -16.85 -12.42
N TYR A 234 10.34 -16.65 -11.10
CA TYR A 234 10.11 -15.33 -10.54
C TYR A 234 11.28 -14.38 -10.81
N LEU A 235 12.49 -14.78 -10.41
CA LEU A 235 13.69 -13.92 -10.46
C LEU A 235 14.15 -13.64 -11.88
N ASP A 236 14.02 -14.59 -12.80
CA ASP A 236 14.55 -14.45 -14.16
C ASP A 236 13.52 -13.92 -15.16
N GLU A 237 12.23 -14.24 -15.00
CA GLU A 237 11.18 -13.91 -16.00
C GLU A 237 10.22 -12.80 -15.55
N ILE A 238 9.91 -12.72 -14.24
CA ILE A 238 8.92 -11.78 -13.70
C ILE A 238 9.59 -10.53 -13.15
N LEU A 239 10.53 -10.70 -12.21
CA LEU A 239 11.18 -9.61 -11.48
C LEU A 239 11.80 -8.55 -12.39
N PRO A 240 12.51 -8.86 -13.49
CA PRO A 240 13.11 -7.82 -14.33
C PRO A 240 12.08 -6.90 -15.00
N SER A 241 10.91 -7.45 -15.35
CA SER A 241 9.81 -6.65 -15.93
C SER A 241 9.11 -5.82 -14.86
N LEU A 242 9.00 -6.37 -13.64
CA LEU A 242 8.48 -5.69 -12.46
C LEU A 242 9.37 -4.50 -12.07
N GLU A 243 10.66 -4.72 -11.89
CA GLU A 243 11.66 -3.68 -11.58
C GLU A 243 11.62 -2.55 -12.61
N ALA A 244 11.63 -2.88 -13.91
CA ALA A 244 11.53 -1.87 -14.96
C ALA A 244 10.22 -1.05 -14.89
N GLY A 245 9.10 -1.68 -14.49
CA GLY A 245 7.84 -0.98 -14.25
C GLY A 245 7.88 -0.08 -13.02
N MET A 246 8.49 -0.56 -11.94
CA MET A 246 8.62 0.17 -10.68
C MET A 246 9.57 1.35 -10.79
N ASP A 247 10.71 1.18 -11.46
CA ASP A 247 11.64 2.27 -11.79
C ASP A 247 10.95 3.34 -12.65
N PHE A 248 10.20 2.91 -13.68
CA PHE A 248 9.45 3.86 -14.50
C PHE A 248 8.45 4.69 -13.69
N LEU A 249 7.68 4.07 -12.80
CA LEU A 249 6.74 4.77 -11.93
C LEU A 249 7.44 5.68 -10.91
N ARG A 250 8.57 5.24 -10.35
CA ARG A 250 9.38 6.04 -9.41
C ARG A 250 9.87 7.33 -10.07
N ASP A 251 10.32 7.23 -11.33
CA ASP A 251 11.04 8.32 -11.99
C ASP A 251 10.15 9.16 -12.93
N ASN A 252 9.00 8.64 -13.39
CA ASN A 252 8.11 9.30 -14.35
C ASN A 252 6.65 9.39 -13.87
N GLY A 253 6.38 8.96 -12.62
CA GLY A 253 5.03 8.82 -12.07
C GLY A 253 4.24 10.12 -11.97
N GLU A 254 4.90 11.27 -11.80
CA GLU A 254 4.27 12.59 -11.69
C GLU A 254 3.30 12.86 -12.85
N THR A 255 3.77 12.64 -14.08
CA THR A 255 2.97 12.87 -15.30
C THR A 255 1.77 11.92 -15.45
N LEU A 256 1.75 10.83 -14.70
CA LEU A 256 0.72 9.80 -14.72
C LEU A 256 -0.24 9.92 -13.54
N GLY A 257 0.04 10.80 -12.58
CA GLY A 257 -0.69 10.91 -11.32
C GLY A 257 -0.30 9.84 -10.28
N CYS A 258 0.86 9.20 -10.42
CA CYS A 258 1.45 8.38 -9.37
C CYS A 258 2.29 9.27 -8.45
N TYR A 259 1.72 9.69 -7.32
CA TYR A 259 2.34 10.58 -6.34
C TYR A 259 3.59 10.00 -5.71
N SER A 260 3.57 8.71 -5.39
CA SER A 260 4.72 8.03 -4.81
C SER A 260 4.71 6.57 -5.23
N ASN A 261 5.86 6.07 -5.68
CA ASN A 261 6.05 4.67 -6.01
C ASN A 261 7.27 4.13 -5.28
N ARG A 262 7.06 3.12 -4.44
CA ARG A 262 8.14 2.40 -3.75
C ARG A 262 8.09 0.95 -4.16
N PHE A 263 9.24 0.37 -4.49
CA PHE A 263 9.40 -1.07 -4.59
C PHE A 263 10.25 -1.52 -3.43
N VAL A 264 9.63 -2.20 -2.48
CA VAL A 264 10.20 -2.46 -1.17
C VAL A 264 10.47 -3.93 -0.96
N ARG A 265 11.52 -4.23 -0.22
CA ARG A 265 11.97 -5.59 0.12
C ARG A 265 11.65 -5.84 1.60
N SER A 266 10.98 -6.95 1.91
CA SER A 266 10.72 -7.31 3.32
C SER A 266 12.03 -7.55 4.06
N ILE A 267 12.08 -7.15 5.33
CA ILE A 267 13.23 -7.34 6.21
C ILE A 267 12.82 -7.91 7.56
N ASP A 268 13.76 -8.50 8.30
CA ASP A 268 13.61 -8.71 9.74
C ASP A 268 14.01 -7.45 10.56
N LEU A 269 13.90 -7.52 11.89
CA LEU A 269 14.24 -6.41 12.81
C LEU A 269 15.73 -6.05 12.84
N ASP A 270 16.60 -6.91 12.30
CA ASP A 270 18.03 -6.67 12.16
C ASP A 270 18.36 -6.07 10.78
N GLY A 271 17.36 -5.94 9.90
CA GLY A 271 17.51 -5.41 8.56
C GLY A 271 18.06 -6.41 7.56
N ASN A 272 17.90 -7.72 7.82
CA ASN A 272 18.22 -8.75 6.83
C ASN A 272 17.04 -8.93 5.88
N GLU A 273 17.33 -8.97 4.58
CA GLU A 273 16.29 -9.15 3.56
C GLU A 273 15.63 -10.54 3.65
N LEU A 274 14.33 -10.54 3.44
CA LEU A 274 13.49 -11.71 3.30
C LEU A 274 13.06 -11.86 1.85
N ASP A 275 12.78 -13.08 1.41
CA ASP A 275 12.33 -13.40 0.05
C ASP A 275 10.87 -13.02 -0.25
N GLU A 276 10.51 -11.79 0.10
CA GLU A 276 9.24 -11.14 -0.17
C GLU A 276 9.47 -9.68 -0.56
N SER A 277 8.68 -9.16 -1.48
CA SER A 277 8.69 -7.76 -1.90
C SER A 277 7.28 -7.28 -2.20
N TYR A 278 7.09 -5.97 -2.24
CA TYR A 278 5.86 -5.40 -2.77
C TYR A 278 6.05 -3.97 -3.27
N ASN A 279 5.13 -3.56 -4.14
CA ASN A 279 4.94 -2.16 -4.47
C ASN A 279 4.14 -1.48 -3.36
N ILE A 280 4.46 -0.21 -3.07
CA ILE A 280 3.58 0.74 -2.39
C ILE A 280 3.40 1.92 -3.35
N GLY A 281 2.23 2.00 -3.98
CA GLY A 281 1.92 3.02 -4.97
C GLY A 281 0.79 3.93 -4.48
N HIS A 282 1.08 5.20 -4.28
CA HIS A 282 0.06 6.24 -4.05
C HIS A 282 -0.27 6.92 -5.37
N TRP A 283 -1.55 6.95 -5.71
CA TRP A 283 -2.06 7.46 -6.96
C TRP A 283 -3.13 8.51 -6.68
N ARG A 284 -3.15 9.56 -7.49
CA ARG A 284 -4.19 10.58 -7.45
C ARG A 284 -5.58 9.98 -7.66
N SER A 285 -5.72 8.93 -8.45
CA SER A 285 -7.00 8.27 -8.59
C SER A 285 -6.88 6.82 -9.02
N LEU A 286 -7.94 6.05 -8.74
CA LEU A 286 -8.04 4.67 -9.19
C LEU A 286 -8.00 4.55 -10.72
N ASP A 287 -8.59 5.50 -11.45
CA ASP A 287 -8.60 5.46 -12.92
C ASP A 287 -7.21 5.73 -13.54
N GLN A 288 -6.35 6.51 -12.87
CA GLN A 288 -4.97 6.69 -13.32
C GLN A 288 -4.13 5.43 -13.11
N LEU A 289 -4.31 4.74 -11.98
CA LEU A 289 -3.75 3.40 -11.76
C LEU A 289 -4.25 2.40 -12.82
N GLU A 290 -5.57 2.38 -13.09
CA GLU A 290 -6.16 1.53 -14.13
C GLU A 290 -5.54 1.79 -15.51
N ARG A 291 -5.43 3.07 -15.91
CA ARG A 291 -4.84 3.45 -17.21
C ARG A 291 -3.39 2.97 -17.33
N TRP A 292 -2.57 3.13 -16.29
CA TRP A 292 -1.19 2.64 -16.32
C TRP A 292 -1.17 1.11 -16.44
N ALA A 293 -1.94 0.41 -15.61
CA ALA A 293 -1.95 -1.04 -15.60
C ALA A 293 -2.43 -1.65 -16.93
N GLU A 294 -3.46 -1.07 -17.55
CA GLU A 294 -4.05 -1.64 -18.78
C GLU A 294 -3.32 -1.24 -20.07
N SER A 295 -2.37 -0.29 -20.03
CA SER A 295 -1.74 0.25 -21.25
C SER A 295 -0.22 0.31 -21.24
N HIS A 296 0.43 0.33 -20.07
CA HIS A 296 1.87 0.49 -20.01
C HIS A 296 2.59 -0.84 -20.35
N PRO A 297 3.58 -0.85 -21.27
CA PRO A 297 4.22 -2.08 -21.73
C PRO A 297 4.84 -2.95 -20.63
N THR A 298 5.36 -2.35 -19.56
CA THR A 298 5.95 -3.08 -18.43
C THR A 298 4.89 -3.89 -17.69
N HIS A 299 3.76 -3.28 -17.34
CA HIS A 299 2.68 -3.99 -16.66
C HIS A 299 2.02 -5.03 -17.57
N LEU A 300 1.81 -4.72 -18.85
CA LEU A 300 1.30 -5.68 -19.83
C LEU A 300 2.18 -6.93 -19.95
N ARG A 301 3.52 -6.76 -19.89
CA ARG A 301 4.46 -7.88 -19.92
C ARG A 301 4.33 -8.76 -18.67
N ILE A 302 4.27 -8.16 -17.48
CA ILE A 302 4.04 -8.88 -16.21
C ILE A 302 2.72 -9.65 -16.27
N PHE A 303 1.65 -8.99 -16.70
CA PHE A 303 0.31 -9.57 -16.82
C PHE A 303 0.29 -10.79 -17.76
N VAL A 304 0.90 -10.67 -18.95
CA VAL A 304 0.99 -11.78 -19.90
C VAL A 304 1.82 -12.95 -19.35
N THR A 305 2.93 -12.66 -18.65
CA THR A 305 3.73 -13.72 -18.01
C THR A 305 2.93 -14.40 -16.90
N PHE A 306 2.25 -13.65 -16.03
CA PHE A 306 1.39 -14.20 -14.97
C PHE A 306 0.32 -15.14 -15.54
N PHE A 307 -0.41 -14.73 -16.58
CA PHE A 307 -1.42 -15.56 -17.24
C PHE A 307 -0.88 -16.90 -17.76
N LYS A 308 0.39 -16.95 -18.17
CA LYS A 308 1.02 -18.18 -18.66
C LYS A 308 1.37 -19.16 -17.55
N VAL A 309 1.63 -18.66 -16.34
CA VAL A 309 2.24 -19.45 -15.27
C VAL A 309 1.32 -19.70 -14.07
N VAL A 310 0.27 -18.90 -13.88
CA VAL A 310 -0.62 -18.94 -12.71
C VAL A 310 -1.19 -20.33 -12.41
N ALA A 311 -1.54 -21.10 -13.44
CA ALA A 311 -2.08 -22.46 -13.27
C ALA A 311 -1.05 -23.49 -12.78
N GLY A 312 0.24 -23.16 -12.81
CA GLY A 312 1.35 -24.01 -12.37
C GLY A 312 2.07 -23.49 -11.13
N LEU A 313 1.59 -22.41 -10.50
CA LEU A 313 2.16 -21.91 -9.25
C LEU A 313 1.70 -22.78 -8.08
N GLU A 314 2.64 -23.18 -7.24
CA GLU A 314 2.42 -23.96 -6.02
C GLU A 314 2.81 -23.18 -4.76
N LYS A 315 3.97 -22.49 -4.78
CA LYS A 315 4.51 -21.81 -3.59
C LYS A 315 4.85 -20.34 -3.82
N LEU A 316 5.00 -19.89 -5.07
CA LEU A 316 5.06 -18.45 -5.36
C LEU A 316 3.69 -17.80 -5.07
N ARG A 317 3.69 -16.81 -4.19
CA ARG A 317 2.49 -16.13 -3.71
C ARG A 317 2.45 -14.72 -4.29
N LEU A 318 1.46 -14.47 -5.14
CA LEU A 318 1.22 -13.17 -5.78
C LEU A 318 -0.14 -12.63 -5.32
N TYR A 319 -0.17 -11.35 -4.94
CA TYR A 319 -1.38 -10.71 -4.45
C TYR A 319 -1.35 -9.20 -4.64
N HIS A 320 -2.50 -8.57 -4.47
CA HIS A 320 -2.55 -7.15 -4.17
C HIS A 320 -3.70 -6.81 -3.24
N GLU A 321 -3.60 -5.61 -2.68
CA GLU A 321 -4.70 -4.87 -2.05
C GLU A 321 -4.70 -3.46 -2.62
N VAL A 322 -5.90 -2.95 -2.92
CA VAL A 322 -6.09 -1.61 -3.46
C VAL A 322 -7.19 -0.93 -2.66
N SER A 323 -6.91 0.28 -2.19
CA SER A 323 -7.87 1.09 -1.45
C SER A 323 -8.02 2.47 -2.06
N VAL A 324 -9.15 3.10 -1.79
CA VAL A 324 -9.36 4.55 -1.87
C VAL A 324 -9.78 5.05 -0.49
N SER A 325 -9.58 6.33 -0.18
CA SER A 325 -9.99 6.87 1.12
C SER A 325 -10.51 8.30 0.99
N ASP A 326 -11.40 8.70 1.90
CA ASP A 326 -11.80 10.10 2.02
C ASP A 326 -10.58 10.94 2.46
N GLY A 327 -10.49 12.21 2.07
CA GLY A 327 -9.36 13.08 2.42
C GLY A 327 -9.23 13.32 3.92
N LYS A 328 -10.34 13.25 4.67
CA LYS A 328 -10.36 13.33 6.15
C LYS A 328 -9.76 12.10 6.84
N ASP A 329 -9.71 10.97 6.13
CA ASP A 329 -9.26 9.67 6.63
C ASP A 329 -7.81 9.39 6.19
N GLN A 330 -7.06 10.46 5.87
CA GLN A 330 -5.68 10.41 5.40
C GLN A 330 -4.80 11.39 6.20
N VAL A 331 -3.62 10.93 6.60
CA VAL A 331 -2.61 11.75 7.31
C VAL A 331 -1.24 11.44 6.72
N PHE A 332 -0.56 12.47 6.21
CA PHE A 332 0.80 12.36 5.70
C PHE A 332 1.68 13.37 6.43
N GLU A 333 2.58 12.88 7.28
CA GLU A 333 3.48 13.73 8.07
C GLU A 333 4.93 13.28 7.90
N TYR A 334 5.82 14.27 7.82
CA TYR A 334 7.24 14.08 7.57
C TYR A 334 8.04 14.95 8.53
N ILE A 335 9.17 14.43 9.01
CA ILE A 335 10.11 15.11 9.90
C ILE A 335 11.49 14.88 9.29
N ASN A 336 12.20 15.94 8.90
CA ASN A 336 13.59 15.87 8.40
C ASN A 336 13.84 14.99 7.16
N CYS A 337 12.80 14.50 6.49
CA CYS A 337 12.86 13.82 5.20
C CYS A 337 13.30 14.75 4.07
N HIS A 338 13.81 14.21 2.95
CA HIS A 338 14.10 15.02 1.78
C HIS A 338 12.80 15.46 1.06
N PRO A 339 12.82 16.54 0.26
CA PRO A 339 11.59 17.15 -0.30
C PRO A 339 10.78 16.26 -1.26
N LEU A 340 11.37 15.16 -1.73
CA LEU A 340 10.76 14.23 -2.69
C LEU A 340 10.23 12.95 -2.02
N THR A 341 10.25 12.87 -0.68
CA THR A 341 9.73 11.73 0.07
C THR A 341 8.21 11.70 0.03
N GLY A 342 7.65 10.58 -0.43
CA GLY A 342 6.21 10.31 -0.30
C GLY A 342 5.33 11.36 -0.98
N MET A 343 4.33 11.85 -0.26
CA MET A 343 3.36 12.84 -0.74
C MET A 343 3.93 14.25 -0.83
N MET A 344 5.12 14.52 -0.28
CA MET A 344 5.70 15.88 -0.33
C MET A 344 6.10 16.31 -1.75
N ARG A 345 6.46 15.36 -2.62
CA ARG A 345 6.93 15.65 -3.98
C ARG A 345 5.95 16.50 -4.78
N ASP A 346 4.67 16.13 -4.71
CA ASP A 346 3.61 16.70 -5.55
C ASP A 346 2.61 17.56 -4.73
N ALA A 347 2.87 17.76 -3.44
CA ALA A 347 2.01 18.56 -2.59
C ALA A 347 2.11 20.04 -2.97
N VAL A 348 0.97 20.66 -3.25
CA VAL A 348 0.87 22.08 -3.54
C VAL A 348 1.06 22.87 -2.26
N VAL A 349 1.98 23.84 -2.29
CA VAL A 349 2.15 24.83 -1.23
C VAL A 349 1.18 25.98 -1.51
N PRO A 350 0.17 26.24 -0.66
CA PRO A 350 -0.73 27.35 -0.86
C PRO A 350 0.05 28.66 -0.93
N ALA A 351 -0.23 29.50 -1.93
CA ALA A 351 0.28 30.87 -1.93
C ALA A 351 -0.19 31.56 -0.64
N SER A 352 0.73 32.15 0.11
CA SER A 352 0.38 33.00 1.25
C SER A 352 -0.53 34.12 0.76
N VAL A 353 -1.78 34.14 1.22
CA VAL A 353 -2.76 35.21 0.95
C VAL A 353 -2.38 36.47 1.72
#